data_AF-A0A953Y5M4-F1
#
_entry.id   AF-A0A953Y5M4-F1
#
_cell.length_a   1.000
_cell.length_b   1.000
_cell.length_c   1.000
_cell.angle_alpha   90.00
_cell.angle_beta   90.00
_cell.angle_gamma   90.00
#
_symmetry.space_group_name_H-M   'P 1'
#
loop_
_entity.id
_entity.type
_entity.pdbx_description
1 polymer ?
#
loop_
_entity_poly.entity_id
_entity_poly.type
_entity_poly.pdbx_seq_one_letter_code
_entity_poly.pdbx_strand_id
1 'polypeptide(L)'
;MSDHTLRRLGREARGGDLGARVEWIANRLRSGELSRRRASLAAFLGDEAAAAALGQIDEPQPEPAGTVDAYRDVRRWLREVGTYGQDVAVRVALALAQPALETVVLAGEREAGRMALDTAAQWLRQPSDGMQIACQRAGDLATTTAADASPSIGPRPASYHALTACGLAAYAASSAVGGAAADGCFGCARHATLALVGAGALEPSETPAGKVLHPELRARVEHELIAWAVGG
;
A
#
# COMPACT_ATOMS: atom_id res chain seq x y z
N MET A 1 -15.41 -28.21 14.68
CA MET A 1 -16.14 -26.96 14.96
C MET A 1 -17.11 -26.73 13.80
N SER A 2 -18.36 -26.36 14.06
CA SER A 2 -19.39 -26.26 13.02
C SER A 2 -19.31 -24.94 12.24
N ASP A 3 -19.73 -24.95 10.97
CA ASP A 3 -19.84 -23.77 10.10
C ASP A 3 -20.69 -22.64 10.74
N HIS A 4 -21.69 -23.00 11.54
CA HIS A 4 -22.49 -22.06 12.30
C HIS A 4 -21.66 -21.23 13.31
N THR A 5 -20.70 -21.84 14.00
CA THR A 5 -19.82 -21.15 14.96
C THR A 5 -18.91 -20.15 14.25
N LEU A 6 -18.33 -20.50 13.10
CA LEU A 6 -17.50 -19.60 12.29
C LEU A 6 -18.30 -18.39 11.79
N ARG A 7 -19.53 -18.60 11.33
CA ARG A 7 -20.41 -17.51 10.90
C ARG A 7 -20.81 -16.59 12.05
N ARG A 8 -21.01 -17.13 13.26
CA ARG A 8 -21.29 -16.33 14.46
C ARG A 8 -20.08 -15.47 14.83
N LEU A 9 -18.91 -16.08 14.99
CA LEU A 9 -17.65 -15.38 15.30
C LEU A 9 -17.34 -14.30 14.26
N GLY A 10 -17.55 -14.59 12.98
CA GLY A 10 -17.34 -13.61 11.91
C GLY A 10 -18.31 -12.43 11.96
N ARG A 11 -19.53 -12.59 12.49
CA ARG A 11 -20.46 -11.46 12.72
C ARG A 11 -20.06 -10.65 13.95
N GLU A 12 -19.68 -11.32 15.04
CA GLU A 12 -19.24 -10.68 16.29
C GLU A 12 -17.93 -9.89 16.07
N ALA A 13 -16.98 -10.47 15.33
CA ALA A 13 -15.74 -9.80 14.93
C ALA A 13 -16.01 -8.53 14.10
N ARG A 14 -17.00 -8.57 13.19
CA ARG A 14 -17.45 -7.38 12.43
C ARG A 14 -18.16 -6.34 13.31
N GLY A 15 -18.72 -6.77 14.44
CA GLY A 15 -19.29 -5.90 15.47
C GLY A 15 -18.25 -5.26 16.41
N GLY A 16 -16.97 -5.54 16.22
CA GLY A 16 -15.88 -4.97 17.02
C GLY A 16 -15.47 -5.79 18.24
N ASP A 17 -16.00 -7.01 18.42
CA ASP A 17 -15.56 -7.90 19.50
C ASP A 17 -14.15 -8.44 19.20
N LEU A 18 -13.16 -7.95 19.95
CA LEU A 18 -11.76 -8.33 19.81
C LEU A 18 -11.57 -9.83 20.11
N GLY A 19 -12.22 -10.37 21.13
CA GLY A 19 -12.12 -11.79 21.49
C GLY A 19 -12.66 -12.68 20.37
N ALA A 20 -13.81 -12.32 19.82
CA ALA A 20 -14.38 -13.03 18.66
C ALA A 20 -13.48 -12.92 17.42
N ARG A 21 -12.83 -11.76 17.19
CA ARG A 21 -11.88 -11.56 16.08
C ARG A 21 -10.62 -12.42 16.23
N VAL A 22 -10.07 -12.51 17.45
CA VAL A 22 -8.92 -13.39 17.77
C VAL A 22 -9.28 -14.84 17.50
N GLU A 23 -10.41 -15.31 18.05
CA GLU A 23 -10.84 -16.69 17.87
C GLU A 23 -11.14 -17.01 16.40
N TRP A 24 -11.73 -16.07 15.67
CA TRP A 24 -11.98 -16.20 14.23
C TRP A 24 -10.68 -16.33 13.42
N ILE A 25 -9.68 -15.46 13.64
CA ILE A 25 -8.37 -15.52 12.98
C ILE A 25 -7.64 -16.84 13.33
N ALA A 26 -7.62 -17.22 14.61
CA ALA A 26 -6.97 -18.44 15.07
C ALA A 26 -7.59 -19.71 14.47
N ASN A 27 -8.92 -19.73 14.26
CA ASN A 27 -9.58 -20.83 13.59
C ASN A 27 -9.20 -20.93 12.11
N ARG A 28 -9.13 -19.80 11.39
CA ARG A 28 -8.71 -19.77 9.97
C ARG A 28 -7.25 -20.15 9.78
N LEU A 29 -6.38 -19.78 10.72
CA LEU A 29 -4.99 -20.25 10.75
C LEU A 29 -4.92 -21.77 10.90
N ARG A 30 -5.74 -22.36 11.79
CA ARG A 30 -5.79 -23.82 11.99
C ARG A 30 -6.39 -24.58 10.81
N SER A 31 -7.39 -24.02 10.12
CA SER A 31 -7.98 -24.63 8.92
C SER A 31 -7.14 -24.44 7.67
N GLY A 32 -6.13 -23.57 7.70
CA GLY A 32 -5.29 -23.23 6.54
C GLY A 32 -5.93 -22.22 5.58
N GLU A 33 -7.14 -21.74 5.87
CA GLU A 33 -7.81 -20.67 5.10
C GLU A 33 -7.07 -19.34 5.19
N LEU A 34 -6.39 -19.09 6.30
CA LEU A 34 -5.51 -17.95 6.49
C LEU A 34 -4.08 -18.45 6.63
N SER A 35 -3.18 -17.94 5.79
CA SER A 35 -1.76 -18.27 5.90
C SER A 35 -1.13 -17.53 7.08
N ARG A 36 -0.18 -18.18 7.77
CA ARG A 36 0.59 -17.55 8.86
C ARG A 36 1.27 -16.25 8.39
N ARG A 37 1.78 -16.22 7.15
CA ARG A 37 2.40 -15.03 6.54
C ARG A 37 1.45 -13.83 6.51
N ARG A 38 0.19 -14.03 6.12
CA ARG A 38 -0.82 -12.94 6.08
C ARG A 38 -1.21 -12.48 7.47
N ALA A 39 -1.37 -13.40 8.42
CA ALA A 39 -1.61 -13.01 9.82
C ALA A 39 -0.43 -12.22 10.41
N SER A 40 0.81 -12.63 10.12
CA SER A 40 2.00 -11.90 10.58
C SER A 40 2.11 -10.51 9.96
N LEU A 41 1.72 -10.34 8.69
CA LEU A 41 1.61 -9.01 8.09
C LEU A 41 0.58 -8.15 8.84
N ALA A 42 -0.61 -8.69 9.12
CA ALA A 42 -1.63 -7.94 9.85
C ALA A 42 -1.14 -7.52 11.24
N ALA A 43 -0.49 -8.43 11.98
CA ALA A 43 0.11 -8.13 13.28
C ALA A 43 1.20 -7.05 13.19
N PHE A 44 2.08 -7.15 12.19
CA PHE A 44 3.10 -6.14 11.91
C PHE A 44 2.50 -4.75 11.63
N LEU A 45 1.33 -4.70 10.99
CA LEU A 45 0.60 -3.47 10.70
C LEU A 45 -0.25 -2.95 11.88
N GLY A 46 -0.22 -3.61 13.05
CA GLY A 46 -0.97 -3.18 14.23
C GLY A 46 -2.33 -3.83 14.44
N ASP A 47 -2.66 -4.93 13.73
CA ASP A 47 -3.87 -5.70 14.04
C ASP A 47 -3.68 -6.50 15.34
N GLU A 48 -4.24 -5.98 16.43
CA GLU A 48 -4.18 -6.59 17.77
C GLU A 48 -4.75 -8.01 17.79
N ALA A 49 -5.80 -8.27 17.00
CA ALA A 49 -6.43 -9.59 16.95
C ALA A 49 -5.52 -10.62 16.27
N ALA A 50 -4.82 -10.23 15.21
CA ALA A 50 -3.84 -11.05 14.52
C ALA A 50 -2.61 -11.31 15.41
N ALA A 51 -2.11 -10.29 16.12
CA ALA A 51 -1.01 -10.42 17.07
C ALA A 51 -1.38 -11.41 18.19
N ALA A 52 -2.55 -11.24 18.82
CA ALA A 52 -3.03 -12.15 19.84
C ALA A 52 -3.28 -13.57 19.32
N ALA A 53 -3.84 -13.73 18.11
CA ALA A 53 -4.03 -15.04 17.50
C ALA A 53 -2.71 -15.77 17.16
N LEU A 54 -1.63 -15.02 16.94
CA LEU A 54 -0.28 -15.56 16.74
C LEU A 54 0.47 -15.80 18.06
N GLY A 55 -0.07 -15.36 19.20
CA GLY A 55 0.58 -15.41 20.51
C GLY A 55 1.68 -14.36 20.69
N GLN A 56 1.64 -13.25 19.93
CA GLN A 56 2.65 -12.18 19.90
C GLN A 56 2.27 -10.97 20.76
N ILE A 57 1.64 -11.19 21.92
CA ILE A 57 1.05 -10.11 22.74
C ILE A 57 2.13 -9.17 23.34
N ASP A 58 3.40 -9.59 23.38
CA ASP A 58 4.49 -8.86 24.07
C ASP A 58 5.66 -8.42 23.16
N GLU A 59 5.59 -8.58 21.84
CA GLU A 59 6.67 -8.08 20.97
C GLU A 59 6.51 -6.57 20.76
N PRO A 60 7.46 -5.73 21.23
CA PRO A 60 7.35 -4.29 21.08
C PRO A 60 7.26 -3.97 19.59
N GLN A 61 6.14 -3.37 19.18
CA GLN A 61 6.06 -2.75 17.87
C GLN A 61 7.22 -1.78 17.73
N PRO A 62 7.89 -1.70 16.57
CA PRO A 62 8.93 -0.71 16.37
C PRO A 62 8.32 0.67 16.61
N GLU A 63 8.64 1.28 17.75
CA GLU A 63 8.23 2.65 18.02
C GLU A 63 8.77 3.52 16.88
N PRO A 64 7.97 4.47 16.36
CA PRO A 64 8.47 5.45 15.43
C PRO A 64 9.59 6.22 16.14
N ALA A 65 10.84 5.94 15.77
CA ALA A 65 12.01 6.55 16.38
C ALA A 65 11.87 8.07 16.24
N GLY A 66 11.94 8.78 17.38
CA GLY A 66 11.76 10.22 17.44
C GLY A 66 12.59 10.95 16.38
N THR A 67 11.92 11.81 15.63
CA THR A 67 12.33 12.99 14.83
C THR A 67 13.60 13.00 13.97
N VAL A 68 14.60 12.14 14.18
CA VAL A 68 15.92 12.26 13.55
C VAL A 68 16.07 11.35 12.32
N ASP A 69 15.20 10.36 12.08
CA ASP A 69 15.33 9.54 10.85
C ASP A 69 14.01 9.02 10.26
N ALA A 70 12.93 9.81 10.34
CA ALA A 70 11.61 9.48 9.79
C ALA A 70 11.63 9.04 8.30
N TYR A 71 12.64 9.48 7.53
CA TYR A 71 12.89 9.01 6.17
C TYR A 71 13.45 7.59 6.08
N ARG A 72 14.43 7.30 6.94
CA ARG A 72 14.96 5.94 7.09
C ARG A 72 13.86 5.01 7.59
N ASP A 73 12.96 5.51 8.44
CA ASP A 73 11.85 4.74 9.01
C ASP A 73 10.81 4.37 7.95
N VAL A 74 10.41 5.29 7.05
CA VAL A 74 9.49 4.97 5.95
C VAL A 74 10.11 4.00 4.95
N ARG A 75 11.38 4.23 4.57
CA ARG A 75 12.12 3.30 3.70
C ARG A 75 12.29 1.93 4.32
N ARG A 76 12.50 1.88 5.64
CA ARG A 76 12.61 0.64 6.39
C ARG A 76 11.26 -0.06 6.45
N TRP A 77 10.20 0.65 6.83
CA TRP A 77 8.84 0.12 6.89
C TRP A 77 8.40 -0.44 5.54
N LEU A 78 8.58 0.30 4.43
CA LEU A 78 8.24 -0.20 3.09
C LEU A 78 9.07 -1.43 2.67
N ARG A 79 10.35 -1.49 3.04
CA ARG A 79 11.17 -2.69 2.81
C ARG A 79 10.70 -3.87 3.64
N GLU A 80 10.37 -3.67 4.91
CA GLU A 80 9.83 -4.68 5.82
C GLU A 80 8.49 -5.22 5.29
N VAL A 81 7.57 -4.34 4.88
CA VAL A 81 6.32 -4.72 4.19
C VAL A 81 6.61 -5.50 2.90
N GLY A 82 7.58 -5.07 2.10
CA GLY A 82 7.99 -5.75 0.87
C GLY A 82 8.50 -7.19 1.08
N THR A 83 9.00 -7.54 2.27
CA THR A 83 9.40 -8.93 2.59
C THR A 83 8.20 -9.90 2.59
N TYR A 84 6.98 -9.38 2.74
CA TYR A 84 5.74 -10.16 2.68
C TYR A 84 5.28 -10.47 1.26
N GLY A 85 6.00 -10.01 0.23
CA GLY A 85 5.80 -10.43 -1.16
C GLY A 85 5.55 -9.26 -2.10
N GLN A 86 5.71 -9.55 -3.39
CA GLN A 86 5.47 -8.56 -4.45
C GLN A 86 4.01 -8.11 -4.49
N ASP A 87 3.06 -9.00 -4.23
CA ASP A 87 1.63 -8.67 -4.14
C ASP A 87 1.33 -7.66 -3.03
N VAL A 88 1.99 -7.77 -1.88
CA VAL A 88 1.89 -6.79 -0.79
C VAL A 88 2.45 -5.44 -1.22
N ALA A 89 3.63 -5.43 -1.86
CA ALA A 89 4.23 -4.21 -2.39
C ALA A 89 3.32 -3.51 -3.42
N VAL A 90 2.74 -4.25 -4.35
CA VAL A 90 1.79 -3.70 -5.34
C VAL A 90 0.55 -3.12 -4.66
N ARG A 91 0.00 -3.78 -3.64
CA ARG A 91 -1.14 -3.26 -2.87
C ARG A 91 -0.82 -1.94 -2.16
N VAL A 92 0.36 -1.86 -1.54
CA VAL A 92 0.87 -0.61 -0.95
C VAL A 92 0.92 0.48 -2.01
N ALA A 93 1.55 0.21 -3.16
CA ALA A 93 1.73 1.21 -4.19
C ALA A 93 0.40 1.70 -4.78
N LEU A 94 -0.57 0.79 -4.96
CA LEU A 94 -1.94 1.16 -5.37
C LEU A 94 -2.63 2.04 -4.34
N ALA A 95 -2.61 1.66 -3.07
CA ALA A 95 -3.25 2.41 -1.99
C ALA A 95 -2.65 3.82 -1.82
N LEU A 96 -1.35 3.99 -2.12
CA LEU A 96 -0.67 5.28 -2.13
C LEU A 96 -1.04 6.12 -3.37
N ALA A 97 -0.99 5.53 -4.57
CA ALA A 97 -1.15 6.27 -5.82
C ALA A 97 -2.61 6.67 -6.11
N GLN A 98 -3.59 5.90 -5.62
CA GLN A 98 -5.00 6.14 -5.91
C GLN A 98 -5.51 7.52 -5.45
N PRO A 99 -5.31 7.97 -4.19
CA PRO A 99 -5.68 9.33 -3.80
C PRO A 99 -4.90 10.40 -4.57
N ALA A 100 -3.65 10.16 -4.95
CA ALA A 100 -2.90 11.12 -5.76
C ALA A 100 -3.51 11.29 -7.17
N LEU A 101 -4.03 10.24 -7.78
CA LEU A 101 -4.72 10.34 -9.07
C LEU A 101 -5.98 11.21 -9.00
N GLU A 102 -6.66 11.29 -7.85
CA GLU A 102 -7.84 12.12 -7.67
C GLU A 102 -7.54 13.62 -7.75
N THR A 103 -6.27 14.02 -7.56
CA THR A 103 -5.82 15.40 -7.70
C THR A 103 -5.58 15.83 -9.15
N VAL A 104 -5.61 14.89 -10.11
CA VAL A 104 -5.37 15.16 -11.53
C VAL A 104 -6.64 15.71 -12.19
N VAL A 105 -6.55 16.93 -12.72
CA VAL A 105 -7.70 17.64 -13.32
C VAL A 105 -7.85 17.33 -14.81
N LEU A 106 -6.74 17.18 -15.52
CA LEU A 106 -6.76 16.97 -16.97
C LEU A 106 -7.18 15.53 -17.30
N ALA A 107 -8.22 15.39 -18.13
CA ALA A 107 -8.84 14.10 -18.41
C ALA A 107 -7.86 13.08 -19.03
N GLY A 108 -7.05 13.50 -20.00
CA GLY A 108 -6.08 12.61 -20.65
C GLY A 108 -4.96 12.14 -19.70
N GLU A 109 -4.49 13.03 -18.83
CA GLU A 109 -3.54 12.66 -17.76
C GLU A 109 -4.17 11.64 -16.80
N ARG A 110 -5.40 11.93 -16.34
CA ARG A 110 -6.11 11.07 -15.41
C ARG A 110 -6.39 9.68 -16.00
N GLU A 111 -6.64 9.58 -17.31
CA GLU A 111 -6.82 8.32 -18.01
C GLU A 111 -5.53 7.48 -18.03
N ALA A 112 -4.39 8.09 -18.36
CA ALA A 112 -3.09 7.43 -18.31
C ALA A 112 -2.76 6.90 -16.90
N GLY A 113 -2.98 7.73 -15.87
CA GLY A 113 -2.82 7.35 -14.47
C GLY A 113 -3.76 6.21 -14.06
N ARG A 114 -5.03 6.26 -14.47
CA ARG A 114 -6.03 5.20 -14.18
C ARG A 114 -5.63 3.87 -14.81
N MET A 115 -5.24 3.89 -16.09
CA MET A 115 -4.80 2.69 -16.79
C MET A 115 -3.62 2.01 -16.11
N ALA A 116 -2.65 2.77 -15.59
CA ALA A 116 -1.54 2.23 -14.81
C ALA A 116 -2.03 1.51 -13.53
N LEU A 117 -2.94 2.13 -12.76
CA LEU A 117 -3.49 1.53 -11.55
C LEU A 117 -4.37 0.30 -11.84
N ASP A 118 -5.22 0.38 -12.86
CA ASP A 118 -6.12 -0.72 -13.24
C ASP A 118 -5.35 -1.95 -13.72
N THR A 119 -4.24 -1.74 -14.44
CA THR A 119 -3.37 -2.82 -14.91
C THR A 119 -2.64 -3.48 -13.74
N ALA A 120 -2.13 -2.71 -12.77
CA ALA A 120 -1.52 -3.26 -11.56
C ALA A 120 -2.55 -4.00 -10.68
N ALA A 121 -3.77 -3.47 -10.56
CA ALA A 121 -4.86 -4.15 -9.88
C ALA A 121 -5.29 -5.44 -10.59
N GLN A 122 -5.23 -5.48 -11.92
CA GLN A 122 -5.46 -6.70 -12.69
C GLN A 122 -4.36 -7.74 -12.48
N TRP A 123 -3.10 -7.32 -12.39
CA TRP A 123 -1.99 -8.21 -12.06
C TRP A 123 -2.20 -8.89 -10.69
N LEU A 124 -2.70 -8.16 -9.69
CA LEU A 124 -3.04 -8.75 -8.38
C LEU A 124 -4.11 -9.85 -8.45
N ARG A 125 -4.99 -9.81 -9.45
CA ARG A 125 -6.01 -10.85 -9.67
C ARG A 125 -5.45 -12.03 -10.46
N GLN A 126 -4.52 -11.78 -11.39
CA GLN A 126 -3.95 -12.79 -12.28
C GLN A 126 -2.48 -12.51 -12.59
N PRO A 127 -1.55 -12.90 -11.70
CA PRO A 127 -0.11 -12.71 -11.92
C PRO A 127 0.36 -13.56 -13.11
N SER A 128 1.00 -12.92 -14.08
CA SER A 128 1.60 -13.58 -15.25
C SER A 128 2.64 -12.67 -15.91
N ASP A 129 3.57 -13.25 -16.67
CA ASP A 129 4.58 -12.50 -17.42
C ASP A 129 3.94 -11.50 -18.39
N GLY A 130 2.84 -11.90 -19.04
CA GLY A 130 2.05 -11.01 -19.90
C GLY A 130 1.51 -9.80 -19.14
N MET A 131 1.02 -9.99 -17.91
CA MET A 131 0.58 -8.90 -17.06
C MET A 131 1.73 -8.05 -16.50
N GLN A 132 2.91 -8.63 -16.26
CA GLN A 132 4.10 -7.86 -15.88
C GLN A 132 4.51 -6.88 -17.00
N ILE A 133 4.53 -7.36 -18.25
CA ILE A 133 4.81 -6.53 -19.43
C ILE A 133 3.74 -5.44 -19.61
N ALA A 134 2.46 -5.78 -19.40
CA ALA A 134 1.37 -4.80 -19.46
C ALA A 134 1.54 -3.71 -18.40
N CYS A 135 1.88 -4.08 -17.17
CA CYS A 135 2.16 -3.13 -16.08
C CYS A 135 3.33 -2.22 -16.43
N GLN A 136 4.42 -2.77 -16.99
CA GLN A 136 5.57 -1.97 -17.41
C GLN A 136 5.16 -0.91 -18.44
N ARG A 137 4.43 -1.30 -19.49
CA ARG A 137 3.97 -0.38 -20.55
C ARG A 137 3.02 0.69 -20.02
N ALA A 138 2.10 0.33 -19.13
CA ALA A 138 1.20 1.29 -18.51
C ALA A 138 1.96 2.28 -17.61
N GLY A 139 3.01 1.80 -16.93
CA GLY A 139 3.93 2.64 -16.16
C GLY A 139 4.75 3.60 -17.01
N ASP A 140 5.31 3.12 -18.13
CA ASP A 140 6.04 3.93 -19.11
C ASP A 140 5.14 5.04 -19.67
N LEU A 141 3.90 4.71 -20.01
CA LEU A 141 2.93 5.69 -20.52
C LEU A 141 2.60 6.75 -19.47
N ALA A 142 2.25 6.36 -18.25
CA ALA A 142 1.93 7.31 -17.18
C ALA A 142 3.10 8.25 -16.85
N THR A 143 4.33 7.71 -16.80
CA THR A 143 5.54 8.53 -16.52
C THR A 143 5.92 9.44 -17.68
N THR A 144 5.74 9.00 -18.92
CA THR A 144 5.96 9.84 -20.11
C THR A 144 4.93 10.97 -20.17
N THR A 145 3.64 10.67 -19.95
CA THR A 145 2.59 11.70 -19.85
C THR A 145 2.89 12.70 -18.73
N ALA A 146 3.43 12.24 -17.59
CA ALA A 146 3.88 13.14 -16.52
C ALA A 146 4.98 14.09 -17.01
N ALA A 147 5.99 13.55 -17.70
CA ALA A 147 7.11 14.33 -18.21
C ALA A 147 6.65 15.40 -19.22
N ASP A 148 5.73 15.05 -20.12
CA ASP A 148 5.16 15.95 -21.12
C ASP A 148 4.29 17.06 -20.51
N ALA A 149 3.58 16.74 -19.42
CA ALA A 149 2.76 17.70 -18.67
C ALA A 149 3.58 18.70 -17.84
N SER A 150 4.88 18.46 -17.66
CA SER A 150 5.70 19.26 -16.76
C SER A 150 6.43 20.38 -17.51
N PRO A 151 6.46 21.62 -16.96
CA PRO A 151 7.28 22.68 -17.50
C PRO A 151 8.78 22.30 -17.45
N SER A 152 9.53 22.73 -18.47
CA SER A 152 10.98 22.51 -18.58
C SER A 152 11.79 23.27 -17.53
N ILE A 153 11.23 24.36 -16.98
CA ILE A 153 11.83 25.20 -15.93
C ILE A 153 10.74 25.57 -14.93
N GLY A 154 10.94 25.26 -13.64
CA GLY A 154 10.01 25.59 -12.55
C GLY A 154 9.68 24.41 -11.63
N PRO A 155 8.88 24.64 -10.57
CA PRO A 155 8.40 23.57 -9.70
C PRO A 155 7.50 22.61 -10.48
N ARG A 156 7.64 21.30 -10.19
CA ARG A 156 6.80 20.27 -10.80
C ARG A 156 5.36 20.39 -10.28
N PRO A 157 4.34 20.31 -11.14
CA PRO A 157 2.94 20.38 -10.71
C PRO A 157 2.52 19.12 -9.93
N ALA A 158 1.43 19.22 -9.18
CA ALA A 158 0.86 18.07 -8.46
C ALA A 158 0.50 16.90 -9.41
N SER A 159 0.06 17.20 -10.63
CA SER A 159 -0.25 16.19 -11.66
C SER A 159 0.97 15.37 -12.07
N TYR A 160 2.14 16.00 -12.22
CA TYR A 160 3.40 15.28 -12.48
C TYR A 160 3.68 14.25 -11.39
N HIS A 161 3.53 14.65 -10.13
CA HIS A 161 3.76 13.78 -8.99
C HIS A 161 2.73 12.65 -8.92
N ALA A 162 1.45 12.93 -9.16
CA ALA A 162 0.39 11.94 -9.18
C ALA A 162 0.63 10.86 -10.26
N LEU A 163 0.92 11.28 -11.50
CA LEU A 163 1.17 10.36 -12.61
C LEU A 163 2.43 9.52 -12.39
N THR A 164 3.48 10.12 -11.81
CA THR A 164 4.69 9.38 -11.45
C THR A 164 4.40 8.32 -10.37
N ALA A 165 3.56 8.63 -9.38
CA ALA A 165 3.13 7.65 -8.38
C ALA A 165 2.36 6.48 -9.01
N CYS A 166 1.43 6.77 -9.93
CA CYS A 166 0.70 5.74 -10.67
C CYS A 166 1.63 4.86 -11.51
N GLY A 167 2.60 5.45 -12.20
CA GLY A 167 3.57 4.69 -12.99
C GLY A 167 4.45 3.78 -12.12
N LEU A 168 4.91 4.28 -10.97
CA LEU A 168 5.68 3.49 -10.00
C LEU A 168 4.86 2.36 -9.35
N ALA A 169 3.55 2.55 -9.16
CA ALA A 169 2.67 1.47 -8.73
C ALA A 169 2.57 0.35 -9.77
N ALA A 170 2.53 0.68 -11.06
CA ALA A 170 2.57 -0.32 -12.12
C ALA A 170 3.95 -1.02 -12.19
N TYR A 171 5.06 -0.30 -12.03
CA TYR A 171 6.39 -0.93 -12.01
C TYR A 171 6.61 -1.89 -10.83
N ALA A 172 5.96 -1.66 -9.68
CA ALA A 172 6.00 -2.61 -8.57
C ALA A 172 5.45 -4.00 -8.98
N ALA A 173 4.51 -4.04 -9.92
CA ALA A 173 3.96 -5.29 -10.47
C ALA A 173 4.84 -5.90 -11.57
N SER A 174 5.70 -5.11 -12.24
CA SER A 174 6.61 -5.60 -13.28
C SER A 174 7.97 -6.06 -12.76
N SER A 175 8.32 -5.76 -11.51
CA SER A 175 9.65 -6.10 -10.96
C SER A 175 9.76 -7.58 -10.60
N ALA A 176 10.70 -8.30 -11.22
CA ALA A 176 10.95 -9.74 -10.95
C ALA A 176 11.56 -10.04 -9.56
N VAL A 177 12.01 -9.00 -8.82
CA VAL A 177 12.71 -9.15 -7.54
C VAL A 177 12.03 -8.29 -6.48
N GLY A 178 11.67 -8.91 -5.34
CA GLY A 178 10.95 -8.24 -4.25
C GLY A 178 11.64 -6.98 -3.69
N GLY A 179 12.97 -6.91 -3.74
CA GLY A 179 13.72 -5.70 -3.35
C GLY A 179 13.48 -4.50 -4.28
N ALA A 180 13.39 -4.73 -5.58
CA ALA A 180 13.09 -3.68 -6.56
C ALA A 180 11.63 -3.20 -6.45
N ALA A 181 10.70 -4.09 -6.09
CA ALA A 181 9.32 -3.72 -5.80
C ALA A 181 9.23 -2.74 -4.61
N ALA A 182 10.03 -2.97 -3.56
CA ALA A 182 10.07 -2.09 -2.39
C ALA A 182 10.64 -0.70 -2.72
N ASP A 183 11.67 -0.62 -3.56
CA ASP A 183 12.21 0.67 -4.02
C ASP A 183 11.20 1.42 -4.90
N GLY A 184 10.44 0.71 -5.74
CA GLY A 184 9.31 1.25 -6.50
C GLY A 184 8.21 1.81 -5.59
N CYS A 185 7.85 1.08 -4.52
CA CYS A 185 6.90 1.55 -3.51
C CYS A 185 7.36 2.81 -2.80
N PHE A 186 8.67 2.89 -2.50
CA PHE A 186 9.25 4.08 -1.89
C PHE A 186 9.15 5.31 -2.82
N GLY A 187 9.46 5.13 -4.11
CA GLY A 187 9.25 6.16 -5.10
C GLY A 187 7.77 6.59 -5.18
N CYS A 188 6.85 5.62 -5.22
CA CYS A 188 5.41 5.86 -5.23
C CYS A 188 4.97 6.69 -4.01
N ALA A 189 5.36 6.29 -2.80
CA ALA A 189 5.04 6.98 -1.55
C ALA A 189 5.47 8.45 -1.55
N ARG A 190 6.71 8.70 -2.01
CA ARG A 190 7.24 10.06 -2.13
C ARG A 190 6.40 10.91 -3.10
N HIS A 191 6.13 10.38 -4.28
CA HIS A 191 5.40 11.12 -5.32
C HIS A 191 3.93 11.32 -4.96
N ALA A 192 3.26 10.34 -4.35
CA ALA A 192 1.89 10.47 -3.87
C ALA A 192 1.77 11.58 -2.80
N THR A 193 2.69 11.61 -1.84
CA THR A 193 2.73 12.65 -0.80
C THR A 193 2.89 14.05 -1.40
N LEU A 194 3.82 14.21 -2.36
CA LEU A 194 4.06 15.50 -3.03
C LEU A 194 2.84 15.97 -3.85
N ALA A 195 2.14 15.04 -4.51
CA ALA A 195 0.93 15.36 -5.25
C ALA A 195 -0.19 15.88 -4.33
N LEU A 196 -0.43 15.19 -3.23
CA LEU A 196 -1.51 15.51 -2.30
C LEU A 196 -1.26 16.80 -1.52
N VAL A 197 -0.03 17.05 -1.08
CA VAL A 197 0.35 18.34 -0.47
C VAL A 197 0.23 19.46 -1.51
N GLY A 198 0.72 19.25 -2.74
CA GLY A 198 0.62 20.24 -3.81
C GLY A 198 -0.82 20.57 -4.22
N ALA A 199 -1.76 19.64 -4.02
CA ALA A 199 -3.18 19.83 -4.26
C ALA A 199 -3.96 20.39 -3.05
N GLY A 200 -3.30 20.60 -1.90
CA GLY A 200 -3.94 21.02 -0.65
C GLY A 200 -4.81 19.94 0.00
N ALA A 201 -4.66 18.68 -0.40
CA ALA A 201 -5.38 17.55 0.18
C ALA A 201 -4.73 17.02 1.47
N LEU A 202 -3.47 17.41 1.73
CA LEU A 202 -2.74 17.12 2.96
C LEU A 202 -2.05 18.40 3.43
N GLU A 203 -2.01 18.60 4.74
CA GLU A 203 -1.23 19.68 5.35
C GLU A 203 0.28 19.45 5.12
N PRO A 204 1.06 20.51 4.85
CA PRO A 204 2.50 20.38 4.79
C PRO A 204 3.04 20.02 6.18
N SER A 205 3.82 18.94 6.29
CA SER A 205 4.50 18.62 7.53
C SER A 205 5.63 19.62 7.81
N GLU A 206 5.92 19.87 9.09
CA GLU A 206 7.12 20.63 9.51
C GLU A 206 8.43 19.96 9.06
N THR A 207 8.39 18.66 8.77
CA THR A 207 9.47 17.95 8.10
C THR A 207 9.44 18.18 6.58
N PRO A 208 10.61 18.30 5.91
CA PRO A 208 10.67 18.55 4.48
C PRO A 208 9.83 17.54 3.69
N ALA A 209 8.95 18.03 2.82
CA ALA A 209 8.11 17.21 1.94
C ALA A 209 8.97 16.16 1.20
N GLY A 210 8.58 14.89 1.32
CA GLY A 210 9.33 13.77 0.76
C GLY A 210 10.32 13.08 1.72
N LYS A 211 10.41 13.52 2.98
CA LYS A 211 11.11 12.78 4.03
C LYS A 211 10.22 11.83 4.84
N VAL A 212 8.91 11.96 4.81
CA VAL A 212 7.98 11.13 5.60
C VAL A 212 6.75 10.78 4.77
N LEU A 213 6.23 9.56 4.92
CA LEU A 213 4.91 9.19 4.42
C LEU A 213 3.89 9.87 5.34
N HIS A 214 2.97 10.64 4.76
CA HIS A 214 1.96 11.34 5.56
C HIS A 214 1.19 10.36 6.46
N PRO A 215 0.96 10.65 7.76
CA PRO A 215 0.32 9.72 8.69
C PRO A 215 -1.04 9.21 8.19
N GLU A 216 -1.84 10.07 7.57
CA GLU A 216 -3.15 9.68 7.01
C GLU A 216 -3.02 8.70 5.84
N LEU A 217 -2.01 8.88 4.98
CA LEU A 217 -1.74 7.93 3.90
C LEU A 217 -1.24 6.61 4.45
N ARG A 218 -0.38 6.63 5.47
CA ARG A 218 0.07 5.42 6.16
C ARG A 218 -1.11 4.66 6.75
N ALA A 219 -1.97 5.33 7.51
CA ALA A 219 -3.16 4.73 8.11
C ALA A 219 -4.09 4.11 7.05
N ARG A 220 -4.26 4.77 5.89
CA ARG A 220 -5.03 4.22 4.77
C ARG A 220 -4.41 2.95 4.20
N VAL A 221 -3.09 2.94 3.99
CA VAL A 221 -2.38 1.75 3.51
C VAL A 221 -2.48 0.60 4.52
N GLU A 222 -2.27 0.88 5.80
CA GLU A 222 -2.39 -0.10 6.89
C GLU A 222 -3.80 -0.69 6.93
N HIS A 223 -4.84 0.15 6.84
CA HIS A 223 -6.23 -0.30 6.79
C HIS A 223 -6.50 -1.25 5.62
N GLU A 224 -6.12 -0.86 4.40
CA GLU A 224 -6.31 -1.67 3.19
C GLU A 224 -5.57 -3.01 3.27
N LEU A 225 -4.33 -3.00 3.77
CA LEU A 225 -3.52 -4.21 3.90
C LEU A 225 -4.03 -5.14 5.00
N ILE A 226 -4.48 -4.61 6.14
CA ILE A 226 -5.11 -5.41 7.20
C ILE A 226 -6.40 -6.03 6.66
N ALA A 227 -7.27 -5.23 6.05
CA ALA A 227 -8.52 -5.70 5.45
C ALA A 227 -8.26 -6.82 4.43
N TRP A 228 -7.26 -6.68 3.57
CA TRP A 228 -6.83 -7.77 2.69
C TRP A 228 -6.29 -8.96 3.46
N ALA A 229 -5.35 -8.76 4.40
CA ALA A 229 -4.64 -9.82 5.09
C ALA A 229 -5.58 -10.75 5.86
N VAL A 230 -6.57 -10.18 6.57
CA VAL A 230 -7.50 -10.94 7.43
C VAL A 230 -8.90 -11.12 6.85
N GLY A 231 -9.33 -10.29 5.90
CA GLY A 231 -10.72 -10.24 5.40
C GLY A 231 -11.04 -11.15 4.21
N GLY A 232 -10.09 -12.00 3.79
CA GLY A 232 -10.31 -12.96 2.70
C GLY A 232 -11.33 -14.04 3.02
#